data_AF-A0A3D4UVD1-F1
#
_entry.id   AF-A0A3D4UVD1-F1
#
_cell.length_a   1.000
_cell.length_b   1.000
_cell.length_c   1.000
_cell.angle_alpha   90.00
_cell.angle_beta   90.00
_cell.angle_gamma   90.00
#
_symmetry.space_group_name_H-M   'P 1'
#
loop_
_entity.id
_entity.type
_entity.pdbx_description
1 polymer ?
#
loop_
_entity_poly.entity_id
_entity_poly.type
_entity_poly.pdbx_seq_one_letter_code
_entity_poly.pdbx_strand_id
1 'polypeptide(L)'
;LGFTGTVTGMIEAFMDIQSLQGNVNPSELAGGIWEALITTAAGLIVGLIAFGFYNFLLGKINRSIFELENASADFMDLLQSPAPKKQA
;
A
#
# COMPACT_ATOMS: atom_id res chain seq x y z
N LEU A 1 -3.11 10.57 1.82
CA LEU A 1 -4.59 10.65 1.82
C LEU A 1 -5.12 10.85 3.23
N GLY A 2 -4.95 9.91 4.16
CA GLY A 2 -5.43 10.09 5.56
C GLY A 2 -4.78 11.27 6.32
N PHE A 3 -3.45 11.32 6.38
CA PHE A 3 -2.72 12.36 7.13
C PHE A 3 -2.89 13.78 6.56
N THR A 4 -2.93 13.91 5.23
CA THR A 4 -3.15 15.21 4.61
C THR A 4 -4.57 15.73 4.88
N GLY A 5 -5.59 14.87 4.79
CA GLY A 5 -6.97 15.27 5.10
C GLY A 5 -7.19 15.62 6.58
N THR A 6 -6.50 14.95 7.51
CA THR A 6 -6.56 15.32 8.93
C THR A 6 -6.00 16.71 9.21
N VAL A 7 -4.93 17.10 8.51
CA VAL A 7 -4.33 18.43 8.68
C VAL A 7 -5.23 19.48 8.05
N THR A 8 -5.79 19.22 6.87
CA THR A 8 -6.71 20.14 6.19
C THR A 8 -7.99 20.38 7.00
N GLY A 9 -8.65 19.34 7.51
CA GLY A 9 -9.88 19.50 8.32
C GLY A 9 -9.65 20.24 9.63
N MET A 10 -8.48 20.05 10.27
CA MET A 10 -8.11 20.84 11.44
C MET A 10 -7.81 22.31 11.07
N ILE A 11 -7.19 22.58 9.93
CA ILE A 11 -6.94 23.95 9.45
C ILE A 11 -8.27 24.69 9.22
N GLU A 12 -9.23 24.05 8.57
CA GLU A 12 -10.57 24.63 8.32
C GLU A 12 -11.30 24.93 9.64
N ALA A 13 -11.31 23.98 10.58
CA ALA A 13 -11.91 24.18 11.90
C ALA A 13 -11.30 25.36 12.68
N PHE A 14 -9.98 25.56 12.58
CA PHE A 14 -9.31 26.70 13.22
C PHE A 14 -9.54 28.03 12.48
N MET A 15 -9.73 27.99 11.16
CA MET A 15 -10.13 29.17 10.37
C MET A 15 -11.54 29.65 10.73
N ASP A 16 -12.48 28.72 10.91
CA ASP A 16 -13.85 29.04 11.31
C ASP A 16 -13.89 29.66 12.71
N ILE A 17 -13.12 29.10 13.66
CA ILE A 17 -12.94 29.68 15.00
C ILE A 17 -12.36 31.09 14.93
N GLN A 18 -11.37 31.34 14.08
CA GLN A 18 -10.78 32.67 13.89
C GLN A 18 -11.83 33.67 13.38
N SER A 19 -12.71 33.24 12.47
CA SER A 19 -13.75 34.09 11.88
C SER A 19 -14.83 34.54 12.89
N LEU A 20 -15.08 33.72 13.91
CA LEU A 20 -16.12 33.96 14.93
C LEU A 20 -15.67 34.89 16.09
N GLN A 21 -14.50 35.51 15.99
CA GLN A 21 -13.95 36.47 16.98
C GLN A 21 -14.06 35.98 18.45
N GLY A 22 -13.84 34.69 18.70
CA GLY A 22 -13.75 34.15 20.06
C GLY A 22 -15.08 33.66 20.67
N ASN A 23 -16.21 33.74 19.97
CA ASN A 23 -17.40 33.00 20.37
C ASN A 23 -17.33 31.55 19.87
N VAL A 24 -16.48 30.75 20.52
CA VAL A 24 -16.23 29.35 20.15
C VAL A 24 -17.41 28.49 20.61
N ASN A 25 -18.21 28.02 19.66
CA ASN A 25 -19.23 27.03 19.94
C ASN A 25 -18.61 25.62 19.81
N PRO A 26 -18.52 24.81 20.88
CA PRO A 26 -17.84 23.50 20.85
C PRO A 26 -18.39 22.54 19.80
N SER A 27 -19.65 22.74 19.38
CA SER A 27 -20.30 21.95 18.33
C SER A 27 -19.65 22.11 16.96
N GLU A 28 -19.09 23.27 16.62
CA GLU A 28 -18.45 23.49 15.32
C GLU A 28 -17.07 22.83 15.27
N LEU A 29 -16.31 22.90 16.36
CA LEU A 29 -15.02 22.23 16.49
C LEU A 29 -15.16 20.70 16.41
N ALA A 30 -16.25 20.14 16.96
CA ALA A 30 -16.54 18.71 16.88
C ALA A 30 -16.73 18.22 15.43
N GLY A 31 -17.24 19.08 14.53
CA GLY A 31 -17.41 18.77 13.11
C GLY A 31 -16.06 18.55 12.39
N GLY A 32 -15.11 19.46 12.56
CA GLY A 32 -13.79 19.34 11.93
C GLY A 32 -12.97 18.15 12.46
N ILE A 33 -13.11 17.83 13.75
CA ILE A 33 -12.47 16.63 14.33
C ILE A 33 -13.09 15.36 13.74
N TRP A 34 -14.42 15.30 13.59
CA TRP A 34 -15.11 14.18 12.98
C TRP A 34 -14.63 13.90 11.55
N GLU A 35 -14.48 14.96 10.76
CA GLU A 35 -14.00 14.86 9.37
C GLU A 35 -12.54 14.39 9.28
N ALA A 36 -11.68 14.85 10.20
CA ALA A 36 -10.33 14.35 10.32
C ALA A 36 -10.29 12.84 10.66
N LEU A 37 -11.15 12.39 11.58
CA LEU A 37 -11.24 10.98 11.97
C LEU A 37 -11.72 10.09 10.83
N ILE A 38 -12.74 10.50 10.07
CA ILE A 38 -13.27 9.68 8.98
C ILE A 38 -12.26 9.57 7.83
N THR A 39 -11.52 10.64 7.54
CA THR A 39 -10.47 10.63 6.52
C THR A 39 -9.30 9.73 6.92
N THR A 40 -8.98 9.65 8.21
CA THR A 40 -8.00 8.69 8.75
C THR A 40 -8.47 7.25 8.54
N ALA A 41 -9.70 6.95 8.93
CA ALA A 41 -10.28 5.62 8.78
C ALA A 41 -10.31 5.18 7.30
N ALA A 42 -10.74 6.08 6.40
CA ALA A 42 -10.72 5.83 4.96
C ALA A 42 -9.29 5.56 4.44
N GLY A 43 -8.31 6.33 4.89
CA GLY A 43 -6.90 6.13 4.55
C GLY A 43 -6.37 4.77 5.00
N LEU A 44 -6.76 4.30 6.19
CA LEU A 44 -6.37 2.97 6.70
C LEU A 44 -7.01 1.84 5.91
N ILE A 45 -8.28 1.96 5.51
CA ILE A 45 -8.97 0.96 4.69
C ILE A 45 -8.25 0.79 3.35
N VAL A 46 -7.96 1.89 2.67
CA VAL A 46 -7.23 1.86 1.38
C VAL A 46 -5.83 1.29 1.57
N GLY A 47 -5.13 1.68 2.64
CA GLY A 47 -3.81 1.16 2.97
C GLY A 47 -3.79 -0.36 3.20
N LEU A 48 -4.80 -0.89 3.91
CA LEU A 48 -4.92 -2.32 4.18
C LEU A 48 -5.14 -3.12 2.88
N ILE A 49 -6.02 -2.64 2.00
CA ILE A 49 -6.27 -3.28 0.70
C ILE A 49 -5.00 -3.27 -0.16
N ALA A 50 -4.31 -2.13 -0.23
CA ALA A 50 -3.06 -2.01 -0.98
C ALA A 50 -1.97 -2.96 -0.44
N PHE A 51 -1.86 -3.09 0.88
CA PHE A 51 -0.94 -4.04 1.51
C PHE A 51 -1.29 -5.50 1.17
N GLY A 52 -2.57 -5.85 1.13
CA GLY A 52 -3.03 -7.16 0.66
C GLY A 52 -2.59 -7.44 -0.78
N PHE A 53 -2.80 -6.47 -1.68
CA PHE A 53 -2.35 -6.58 -3.08
C PHE A 53 -0.83 -6.69 -3.21
N TYR A 54 -0.07 -5.91 -2.44
CA TYR A 54 1.39 -5.97 -2.42
C TYR A 54 1.90 -7.39 -2.09
N ASN A 55 1.34 -8.01 -1.04
CA ASN A 55 1.70 -9.38 -0.68
C ASN A 55 1.32 -10.40 -1.76
N PHE A 56 0.17 -10.22 -2.41
CA PHE A 56 -0.23 -11.07 -3.54
C PHE A 56 0.76 -10.97 -4.72
N LEU A 57 1.17 -9.76 -5.09
CA LEU A 57 2.16 -9.54 -6.16
C LEU A 57 3.52 -10.14 -5.79
N LEU A 58 3.98 -9.96 -4.55
CA LEU A 58 5.20 -10.59 -4.05
C LEU A 58 5.16 -12.11 -4.18
N GLY A 59 4.05 -12.74 -3.81
CA GLY A 59 3.88 -14.18 -3.97
C GLY A 59 4.02 -14.62 -5.44
N LYS A 60 3.46 -13.85 -6.38
CA LYS A 60 3.62 -14.11 -7.82
C LYS A 60 5.06 -13.94 -8.29
N ILE A 61 5.76 -12.89 -7.83
CA ILE A 61 7.16 -12.65 -8.17
C ILE A 61 8.04 -13.81 -7.68
N ASN A 62 7.86 -14.25 -6.44
CA ASN A 62 8.62 -15.37 -5.88
C ASN A 62 8.41 -16.65 -6.68
N ARG A 63 7.19 -16.90 -7.16
CA ARG A 63 6.91 -18.04 -8.04
C ARG A 63 7.64 -17.93 -9.39
N SER A 64 7.65 -16.74 -9.98
CA SER A 64 8.42 -16.51 -11.21
C SER A 64 9.93 -16.68 -11.02
N ILE A 65 10.48 -16.27 -9.87
CA ILE A 65 11.88 -16.52 -9.51
C ILE A 65 12.14 -18.02 -9.40
N PHE A 66 11.27 -18.76 -8.73
CA PHE A 66 11.41 -20.21 -8.60
C PHE A 66 11.37 -20.93 -9.95
N GLU A 67 10.51 -20.51 -10.87
CA GLU A 67 10.46 -21.06 -12.24
C GLU A 67 11.75 -20.76 -13.02
N LEU A 68 12.33 -19.56 -12.85
CA LEU A 68 13.61 -19.19 -13.45
C LEU A 68 14.79 -19.99 -12.87
N GLU A 69 14.81 -20.21 -11.56
CA GLU A 69 15.84 -21.03 -10.90
C GLU A 69 15.83 -22.47 -11.43
N ASN A 70 14.64 -23.08 -11.54
CA ASN A 70 14.51 -24.42 -12.11
C ASN A 70 14.95 -24.48 -13.58
N ALA A 71 14.52 -23.52 -14.41
CA ALA A 71 14.93 -23.46 -15.81
C ALA A 71 16.46 -23.29 -15.96
N SER A 72 17.08 -22.52 -15.08
CA SER A 72 18.54 -22.36 -15.06
C SER A 72 19.26 -23.63 -14.63
N ALA A 73 18.70 -24.38 -13.66
CA ALA A 73 19.25 -25.66 -13.24
C ALA A 73 19.18 -26.69 -14.38
N ASP A 74 18.02 -26.82 -15.03
CA ASP A 74 17.81 -27.70 -16.19
C ASP A 74 18.79 -27.36 -17.33
N PHE A 75 19.01 -26.06 -17.57
CA PHE A 75 19.97 -25.60 -18.59
C PHE A 75 21.41 -26.00 -18.25
N MET A 76 21.80 -25.88 -16.98
CA MET A 76 23.14 -26.31 -16.53
C MET A 76 23.31 -27.83 -16.66
N ASP A 77 22.29 -28.62 -16.32
CA ASP A 77 22.30 -30.08 -16.46
C ASP A 77 22.41 -30.50 -17.93
N LEU A 78 21.74 -29.79 -18.84
CA LEU A 78 21.87 -30.02 -20.28
C LEU A 78 23.30 -29.81 -20.78
N LEU A 79 23.99 -28.77 -20.28
CA LEU A 79 25.38 -28.49 -20.64
C LEU A 79 26.37 -29.50 -20.05
N GLN A 80 26.07 -30.06 -18.88
CA GLN A 80 26.93 -31.05 -18.21
C GLN A 80 26.67 -32.49 -18.68
N SER A 81 25.55 -32.74 -19.36
CA SER A 81 25.21 -34.05 -19.91
C SER A 81 26.17 -34.45 -21.04
N PRO A 82 26.87 -35.60 -20.96
CA PRO A 82 27.75 -36.07 -22.04
C PRO A 82 26.92 -36.28 -23.30
N ALA A 83 27.40 -35.76 -24.44
CA ALA A 83 26.74 -35.94 -25.74
C ALA A 83 26.33 -37.41 -25.93
N PRO A 84 25.06 -37.71 -26.26
CA PRO A 84 24.61 -39.08 -26.37
C PRO A 84 25.45 -39.76 -27.44
N LYS A 85 26.25 -40.76 -27.01
CA LYS A 85 27.01 -41.59 -27.94
C LYS A 85 26.01 -42.20 -28.90
N LYS A 86 26.07 -41.74 -30.16
CA LYS A 86 25.35 -42.33 -31.29
C LYS A 86 25.77 -43.79 -31.37
N GLN A 87 24.92 -44.68 -30.86
CA GLN A 87 25.09 -46.12 -31.06
C GLN A 87 24.87 -46.39 -32.55
N ALA A 88 25.97 -46.68 -33.25
CA ALA A 88 26.00 -47.26 -34.59
C ALA A 88 27.17 -48.24 -34.62
#